data_AF-A0AAN8XSY6-F1
#
_entry.id   AF-A0AAN8XSY6-F1
#
_cell.length_a   1.000
_cell.length_b   1.000
_cell.length_c   1.000
_cell.angle_alpha   90.00
_cell.angle_beta   90.00
_cell.angle_gamma   90.00
#
_symmetry.space_group_name_H-M   'P 1'
#
loop_
_entity.id
_entity.type
_entity.pdbx_description
1 polymer ?
#
loop_
_entity_poly.entity_id
_entity_poly.type
_entity_poly.pdbx_seq_one_letter_code
_entity_poly.pdbx_strand_id
1 'polypeptide(L)'
;MEVDKLVHAISVDTEEEGQLRYNDLCAIWDSQCYENDILDLQELIPQVQNGTYNLTYPLMINPNTFDTYVFPLFLGGLELTNSSTIASAKALSITYWLKNNHRREDEKAAKWEQVLLEALDIRDFGSIQVSRFVSRTLETELEKNTNSVIPFFGVTVAVMVLFSVVTCMMGDWVRTKPWLGLMGVISAGLACVTAFGFPYIPWSRIHWNQHGRSVPYAGYWYR
;
A
#
# COMPACT_ATOMS: atom_id res chain seq x y z
N MET A 1 -16.74 -15.37 6.64
CA MET A 1 -16.58 -16.36 7.74
C MET A 1 -15.70 -17.55 7.35
N GLU A 2 -15.90 -18.18 6.21
CA GLU A 2 -15.00 -19.28 5.79
C GLU A 2 -13.55 -18.81 5.55
N VAL A 3 -13.38 -17.57 5.07
CA VAL A 3 -12.08 -16.92 4.92
C VAL A 3 -11.37 -16.75 6.26
N ASP A 4 -12.07 -16.34 7.31
CA ASP A 4 -11.49 -16.15 8.64
C ASP A 4 -11.03 -17.49 9.26
N LYS A 5 -11.83 -18.54 9.11
CA LYS A 5 -11.44 -19.90 9.50
C LYS A 5 -10.20 -20.38 8.75
N LEU A 6 -10.08 -20.01 7.47
CA LEU A 6 -8.90 -20.35 6.67
C LEU A 6 -7.66 -19.60 7.20
N VAL A 7 -7.77 -18.31 7.48
CA VAL A 7 -6.69 -17.48 8.03
C VAL A 7 -6.14 -18.10 9.33
N HIS A 8 -7.01 -18.52 10.25
CA HIS A 8 -6.59 -19.13 11.52
C HIS A 8 -6.11 -20.58 11.39
N ALA A 9 -6.54 -21.31 10.34
CA ALA A 9 -6.11 -22.68 10.08
C ALA A 9 -4.72 -22.75 9.43
N ILE A 10 -4.30 -21.70 8.74
CA ILE A 10 -2.99 -21.65 8.06
C ILE A 10 -1.87 -21.49 9.09
N SER A 11 -0.83 -22.28 8.88
CA SER A 11 0.41 -22.18 9.65
C SER A 11 1.60 -22.21 8.70
N VAL A 12 2.67 -21.53 9.09
CA VAL A 12 3.93 -21.50 8.35
C VAL A 12 5.00 -22.16 9.18
N ASP A 13 5.63 -23.19 8.63
CA ASP A 13 6.83 -23.80 9.20
C ASP A 13 8.05 -22.89 8.94
N THR A 14 8.65 -22.40 10.02
CA THR A 14 9.94 -21.69 9.96
C THR A 14 11.01 -22.54 10.61
N GLU A 15 12.19 -22.63 9.96
CA GLU A 15 13.31 -23.49 10.38
C GLU A 15 13.79 -23.25 11.83
N GLU A 16 13.60 -22.04 12.38
CA GLU A 16 14.07 -21.66 13.72
C GLU A 16 13.02 -21.79 14.84
N GLU A 17 11.71 -21.72 14.53
CA GLU A 17 10.65 -21.54 15.54
C GLU A 17 9.45 -22.49 15.37
N GLY A 18 9.46 -23.38 14.37
CA GLY A 18 8.38 -24.34 14.13
C GLY A 18 7.16 -23.73 13.44
N GLN A 19 5.98 -24.29 13.68
CA GLN A 19 4.71 -23.87 13.06
C GLN A 19 4.19 -22.57 13.70
N LEU A 20 4.29 -21.46 12.96
CA LEU A 20 3.75 -20.16 13.33
C LEU A 20 2.32 -20.02 12.82
N ARG A 21 1.40 -19.59 13.68
CA ARG A 21 0.01 -19.27 13.31
C ARG A 21 -0.19 -17.77 13.22
N TYR A 22 -1.38 -17.37 12.74
CA TYR A 22 -1.77 -15.96 12.70
C TYR A 22 -1.60 -15.26 14.06
N ASN A 23 -1.98 -15.91 15.16
CA ASN A 23 -1.88 -15.34 16.51
C ASN A 23 -0.45 -14.98 16.94
N ASP A 24 0.56 -15.65 16.38
CA ASP A 24 1.96 -15.36 16.69
C ASP A 24 2.49 -14.18 15.85
N LEU A 25 1.94 -14.02 14.63
CA LEU A 25 2.36 -13.06 13.62
C LEU A 25 1.56 -11.74 13.65
N CYS A 26 0.38 -11.73 14.26
CA CYS A 26 -0.52 -10.59 14.23
C CYS A 26 0.01 -9.38 14.99
N ALA A 27 -0.38 -8.19 14.55
CA ALA A 27 -0.06 -6.95 15.26
C ALA A 27 -0.72 -6.96 16.64
N ILE A 28 0.06 -6.61 17.67
CA ILE A 28 -0.43 -6.55 19.05
C ILE A 28 -0.94 -5.13 19.31
N TRP A 29 -2.23 -5.00 19.62
CA TRP A 29 -2.84 -3.78 20.11
C TRP A 29 -3.37 -4.04 21.52
N ASP A 30 -2.95 -3.22 22.49
CA ASP A 30 -3.38 -3.31 23.89
C ASP A 30 -3.17 -4.70 24.52
N SER A 31 -1.99 -5.28 24.28
CA SER A 31 -1.56 -6.63 24.75
C SER A 31 -2.30 -7.83 24.15
N GLN A 32 -3.21 -7.61 23.19
CA GLN A 32 -3.91 -8.67 22.46
C GLN A 32 -3.67 -8.56 20.95
N CYS A 33 -3.91 -9.67 20.26
CA CYS A 33 -3.89 -9.71 18.80
C CYS A 33 -5.00 -8.81 18.25
N TYR A 34 -4.72 -7.98 17.25
CA TYR A 34 -5.78 -7.23 16.59
C TYR A 34 -6.71 -8.16 15.82
N GLU A 35 -7.97 -8.24 16.24
CA GLU A 35 -9.04 -8.94 15.54
C GLU A 35 -9.97 -7.95 14.83
N ASN A 36 -10.72 -8.43 13.84
CA ASN A 36 -11.62 -7.57 13.08
C ASN A 36 -13.01 -7.59 13.72
N ASP A 37 -13.40 -6.49 14.38
CA ASP A 37 -14.72 -6.37 15.06
C ASP A 37 -15.91 -6.60 14.13
N ILE A 38 -15.74 -6.38 12.81
CA ILE A 38 -16.80 -6.60 11.81
C ILE A 38 -17.23 -8.07 11.70
N LEU A 39 -16.45 -9.02 12.23
CA LEU A 39 -16.78 -10.45 12.22
C LEU A 39 -17.97 -10.76 13.13
N ASP A 40 -18.12 -10.05 14.25
CA ASP A 40 -19.24 -10.23 15.20
C ASP A 40 -20.60 -9.87 14.57
N LEU A 41 -20.58 -9.04 13.53
CA LEU A 41 -21.78 -8.65 12.80
C LEU A 41 -22.54 -9.88 12.26
N GLN A 42 -21.87 -11.01 12.05
CA GLN A 42 -22.52 -12.25 11.61
C GLN A 42 -23.62 -12.74 12.55
N GLU A 43 -23.46 -12.58 13.86
CA GLU A 43 -24.51 -12.94 14.81
C GLU A 43 -25.75 -12.05 14.67
N LEU A 44 -25.54 -10.81 14.20
CA LEU A 44 -26.59 -9.83 13.98
C LEU A 44 -27.21 -9.91 12.58
N ILE A 45 -26.51 -10.43 11.56
CA ILE A 45 -27.06 -10.62 10.19
C ILE A 45 -28.45 -11.28 10.18
N PRO A 46 -28.71 -12.41 10.87
CA PRO A 46 -30.03 -13.02 10.85
C PRO A 46 -31.11 -12.13 11.50
N GLN A 47 -30.74 -11.35 12.51
CA GLN A 47 -31.67 -10.43 13.20
C GLN A 47 -31.97 -9.18 12.36
N VAL A 48 -31.00 -8.75 11.55
CA VAL A 48 -31.17 -7.68 10.57
C VAL A 48 -32.08 -8.17 9.44
N GLN A 49 -31.87 -9.38 8.94
CA GLN A 49 -32.68 -9.95 7.87
C GLN A 49 -34.13 -10.23 8.31
N ASN A 50 -34.34 -10.53 9.59
CA ASN A 50 -35.68 -10.70 10.18
C ASN A 50 -36.36 -9.36 10.54
N GLY A 51 -35.71 -8.21 10.28
CA GLY A 51 -36.26 -6.87 10.55
C GLY A 51 -36.33 -6.49 12.03
N THR A 52 -35.74 -7.29 12.92
CA THR A 52 -35.72 -7.04 14.36
C THR A 52 -34.67 -6.02 14.78
N TYR A 53 -33.63 -5.80 13.96
CA TYR A 53 -32.53 -4.91 14.28
C TYR A 53 -32.12 -4.06 13.07
N ASN A 54 -32.04 -2.74 13.26
CA ASN A 54 -31.72 -1.79 12.18
C ASN A 54 -30.27 -1.30 12.31
N LEU A 55 -29.45 -1.58 11.31
CA LEU A 55 -28.07 -1.10 11.23
C LEU A 55 -28.07 0.40 10.88
N THR A 56 -27.55 1.22 11.79
CA THR A 56 -27.52 2.69 11.60
C THR A 56 -26.21 3.14 10.96
N TYR A 57 -26.30 3.82 9.81
CA TYR A 57 -25.18 4.44 9.11
C TYR A 57 -24.93 5.87 9.63
N PRO A 58 -23.69 6.37 9.70
CA PRO A 58 -22.40 5.73 9.34
C PRO A 58 -21.70 5.01 10.51
N LEU A 59 -22.20 5.21 11.73
CA LEU A 59 -21.59 4.74 12.96
C LEU A 59 -22.66 4.05 13.80
N MET A 60 -22.36 2.84 14.27
CA MET A 60 -23.20 2.12 15.22
C MET A 60 -22.34 1.62 16.36
N ILE A 61 -22.85 1.76 17.58
CA ILE A 61 -22.24 1.18 18.76
C ILE A 61 -22.98 -0.12 19.06
N ASN A 62 -22.25 -1.22 19.13
CA ASN A 62 -22.83 -2.48 19.56
C ASN A 62 -23.21 -2.37 21.05
N PRO A 63 -24.48 -2.61 21.43
CA PRO A 63 -24.88 -2.54 22.83
C PRO A 63 -24.25 -3.64 23.71
N ASN A 64 -23.73 -4.72 23.12
CA ASN A 64 -23.17 -5.85 23.86
C ASN A 64 -21.66 -5.72 24.07
N THR A 65 -20.91 -5.36 23.03
CA THR A 65 -19.44 -5.25 23.09
C THR A 65 -18.96 -3.82 23.30
N PHE A 66 -19.85 -2.82 23.17
CA PHE A 66 -19.53 -1.38 23.17
C PHE A 66 -18.58 -0.92 22.05
N ASP A 67 -18.33 -1.78 21.06
CA ASP A 67 -17.48 -1.43 19.93
C ASP A 67 -18.21 -0.56 18.92
N THR A 68 -17.46 0.37 18.35
CA THR A 68 -17.98 1.31 17.36
C THR A 68 -17.71 0.81 15.96
N TYR A 69 -18.75 0.33 15.29
CA TYR A 69 -18.65 -0.06 13.88
C TYR A 69 -18.69 1.17 12.98
N VAL A 70 -17.59 1.36 12.26
CA VAL A 70 -17.48 2.35 11.18
C VAL A 70 -17.80 1.64 9.86
N PHE A 71 -19.09 1.55 9.52
CA PHE A 71 -19.53 0.84 8.31
C PHE A 71 -18.86 1.31 7.01
N PRO A 72 -18.58 2.61 6.79
CA PRO A 72 -17.87 3.05 5.59
C PRO A 72 -16.46 2.45 5.40
N LEU A 73 -15.81 2.00 6.48
CA LEU A 73 -14.47 1.44 6.42
C LEU A 73 -14.49 -0.03 5.97
N PHE A 74 -15.52 -0.77 6.37
CA PHE A 74 -15.61 -2.21 6.15
C PHE A 74 -16.60 -2.60 5.04
N LEU A 75 -17.63 -1.80 4.77
CA LEU A 75 -18.68 -2.13 3.81
C LEU A 75 -18.58 -1.26 2.56
N GLY A 76 -18.69 -1.91 1.40
CA GLY A 76 -18.74 -1.27 0.09
C GLY A 76 -20.09 -1.49 -0.61
N GLY A 77 -20.50 -0.51 -1.41
CA GLY A 77 -21.75 -0.60 -2.19
C GLY A 77 -22.99 -0.69 -1.29
N LEU A 78 -23.11 0.23 -0.33
CA LEU A 78 -24.22 0.29 0.60
C LEU A 78 -25.48 0.82 -0.09
N GLU A 79 -26.61 0.15 0.14
CA GLU A 79 -27.95 0.63 -0.19
C GLU A 79 -28.67 1.04 1.09
N LEU A 80 -29.21 2.27 1.11
CA LEU A 80 -29.86 2.88 2.27
C LEU A 80 -31.36 3.03 1.98
N THR A 81 -32.23 2.53 2.85
CA THR A 81 -33.68 2.66 2.67
C THR A 81 -34.23 4.01 3.13
N ASN A 82 -33.65 4.64 4.16
CA ASN A 82 -34.12 5.89 4.77
C ASN A 82 -32.96 6.82 5.18
N SER A 83 -31.93 6.94 4.34
CA SER A 83 -30.69 7.73 4.54
C SER A 83 -29.85 7.46 5.81
N SER A 84 -30.36 6.72 6.78
CA SER A 84 -29.67 6.35 8.02
C SER A 84 -29.67 4.84 8.30
N THR A 85 -30.45 4.04 7.57
CA THR A 85 -30.52 2.58 7.78
C THR A 85 -29.94 1.82 6.59
N ILE A 86 -28.96 0.95 6.87
CA ILE A 86 -28.34 0.07 5.88
C ILE A 86 -29.32 -1.06 5.56
N ALA A 87 -29.71 -1.16 4.30
CA ALA A 87 -30.61 -2.20 3.80
C ALA A 87 -29.85 -3.35 3.16
N SER A 88 -28.77 -3.03 2.44
CA SER A 88 -27.92 -4.01 1.77
C SER A 88 -26.50 -3.48 1.64
N ALA A 89 -25.52 -4.38 1.57
CA ALA A 89 -24.13 -4.09 1.28
C ALA A 89 -23.63 -5.07 0.23
N LYS A 90 -22.93 -4.58 -0.80
CA LYS A 90 -22.47 -5.39 -1.92
C LYS A 90 -21.08 -6.00 -1.70
N ALA A 91 -20.26 -5.37 -0.87
CA ALA A 91 -18.90 -5.82 -0.57
C ALA A 91 -18.58 -5.66 0.92
N LEU A 92 -17.72 -6.54 1.41
CA LEU A 92 -17.15 -6.51 2.74
C LEU A 92 -15.63 -6.56 2.60
N SER A 93 -14.94 -5.63 3.26
CA SER A 93 -13.49 -5.55 3.36
C SER A 93 -13.08 -5.91 4.78
N ILE A 94 -12.13 -6.85 4.91
CA ILE A 94 -11.57 -7.32 6.18
C ILE A 94 -10.06 -7.15 6.09
N THR A 95 -9.44 -6.60 7.13
CA THR A 95 -8.01 -6.27 7.13
C THR A 95 -7.31 -6.92 8.30
N TYR A 96 -6.36 -7.80 8.03
CA TYR A 96 -5.55 -8.46 9.05
C TYR A 96 -4.19 -7.76 9.14
N TRP A 97 -3.85 -7.24 10.32
CA TRP A 97 -2.58 -6.57 10.54
C TRP A 97 -1.53 -7.56 11.08
N LEU A 98 -0.32 -7.50 10.56
CA LEU A 98 0.81 -8.34 10.93
C LEU A 98 1.94 -7.50 11.55
N LYS A 99 2.81 -8.12 12.35
CA LYS A 99 3.98 -7.46 12.95
C LYS A 99 5.01 -7.11 11.87
N ASN A 100 5.51 -5.87 11.92
CA ASN A 100 6.56 -5.37 11.04
C ASN A 100 7.62 -4.57 11.81
N ASN A 101 7.90 -4.95 13.07
CA ASN A 101 8.84 -4.19 13.91
C ASN A 101 10.30 -4.50 13.56
N HIS A 102 10.58 -5.75 13.17
CA HIS A 102 11.92 -6.21 12.84
C HIS A 102 11.95 -6.88 11.47
N ARG A 103 13.07 -6.75 10.76
CA ARG A 103 13.26 -7.36 9.43
C ARG A 103 13.00 -8.87 9.42
N ARG A 104 13.33 -9.59 10.50
CA ARG A 104 13.05 -11.03 10.62
C ARG A 104 11.55 -11.33 10.78
N GLU A 105 10.81 -10.48 11.49
CA GLU A 105 9.36 -10.64 11.65
C GLU A 105 8.64 -10.32 10.33
N ASP A 106 9.10 -9.28 9.64
CA ASP A 106 8.61 -8.90 8.31
C ASP A 106 8.82 -10.02 7.27
N GLU A 107 9.99 -10.67 7.27
CA GLU A 107 10.26 -11.82 6.39
C GLU A 107 9.36 -13.04 6.72
N LYS A 108 9.02 -13.26 8.00
CA LYS A 108 8.08 -14.32 8.42
C LYS A 108 6.65 -13.98 8.01
N ALA A 109 6.22 -12.75 8.25
CA ALA A 109 4.91 -12.24 7.84
C ALA A 109 4.73 -12.37 6.32
N ALA A 110 5.75 -12.03 5.53
CA ALA A 110 5.75 -12.18 4.08
C ALA A 110 5.51 -13.63 3.62
N LYS A 111 6.20 -14.59 4.25
CA LYS A 111 6.02 -16.02 3.94
C LYS A 111 4.59 -16.48 4.25
N TRP A 112 4.03 -16.02 5.37
CA TRP A 112 2.66 -16.33 5.75
C TRP A 112 1.64 -15.73 4.81
N GLU A 113 1.83 -14.47 4.41
CA GLU A 113 0.99 -13.83 3.40
C GLU A 113 1.00 -14.60 2.07
N GLN A 114 2.17 -15.08 1.63
CA GLN A 114 2.28 -15.86 0.39
C GLN A 114 1.50 -17.18 0.48
N VAL A 115 1.64 -17.93 1.57
CA VAL A 115 0.90 -19.18 1.79
C VAL A 115 -0.61 -18.92 1.86
N LEU A 116 -1.03 -17.82 2.50
CA LEU A 116 -2.44 -17.42 2.53
C LEU A 116 -2.97 -17.09 1.13
N LEU A 117 -2.20 -16.37 0.31
CA LEU A 117 -2.58 -16.07 -1.07
C LEU A 117 -2.76 -17.33 -1.91
N GLU A 118 -1.84 -18.29 -1.79
CA GLU A 118 -1.93 -19.59 -2.49
C GLU A 118 -3.15 -20.39 -2.01
N ALA A 119 -3.40 -20.44 -0.71
CA ALA A 119 -4.57 -21.13 -0.14
C ALA A 119 -5.91 -20.51 -0.59
N LEU A 120 -5.94 -19.19 -0.78
CA LEU A 120 -7.10 -18.45 -1.31
C LEU A 120 -7.25 -18.57 -2.83
N ASP A 121 -6.21 -19.00 -3.55
CA ASP A 121 -6.26 -19.23 -5.00
C ASP A 121 -6.79 -20.62 -5.34
N ILE A 122 -6.50 -21.61 -4.49
CA ILE A 122 -6.96 -22.99 -4.66
C ILE A 122 -8.44 -23.13 -4.31
N ARG A 123 -8.99 -22.26 -3.45
CA ARG A 123 -10.39 -22.32 -3.02
C ARG A 123 -11.28 -21.44 -3.89
N ASP A 124 -12.17 -22.09 -4.64
CA ASP A 124 -13.32 -21.42 -5.26
C ASP A 124 -14.48 -21.29 -4.27
N PHE A 125 -14.75 -20.06 -3.85
CA PHE A 125 -15.96 -19.72 -3.11
C PHE A 125 -17.07 -19.42 -4.12
N GLY A 126 -17.75 -20.47 -4.62
CA GLY A 126 -18.63 -20.38 -5.79
C GLY A 126 -19.69 -19.26 -5.81
N SER A 127 -20.11 -18.74 -4.65
CA SER A 127 -21.07 -17.62 -4.54
C SER A 127 -20.46 -16.27 -4.12
N ILE A 128 -19.16 -16.21 -3.78
CA ILE A 128 -18.50 -15.03 -3.21
C ILE A 128 -17.19 -14.79 -3.95
N GLN A 129 -17.06 -13.64 -4.62
CA GLN A 129 -15.78 -13.22 -5.17
C GLN A 129 -14.91 -12.63 -4.06
N VAL A 130 -13.79 -13.29 -3.77
CA VAL A 130 -12.81 -12.83 -2.77
C VAL A 130 -11.65 -12.16 -3.50
N SER A 131 -11.59 -10.83 -3.42
CA SER A 131 -10.43 -10.06 -3.90
C SER A 131 -9.41 -9.94 -2.79
N ARG A 132 -8.14 -10.22 -3.12
CA ARG A 132 -7.03 -10.28 -2.15
C ARG A 132 -6.14 -9.06 -2.35
N PHE A 133 -5.83 -8.38 -1.26
CA PHE A 133 -4.85 -7.29 -1.26
C PHE A 133 -3.89 -7.50 -0.10
N VAL A 134 -2.62 -7.69 -0.45
CA VAL A 134 -1.52 -7.79 0.51
C VAL A 134 -0.55 -6.66 0.20
N SER A 135 0.00 -6.03 1.25
CA SER A 135 0.91 -4.87 1.14
C SER A 135 2.05 -5.14 0.16
N ARG A 136 2.67 -6.34 0.23
CA ARG A 136 3.75 -6.73 -0.68
C ARG A 136 3.32 -7.05 -2.10
N THR A 137 2.09 -7.47 -2.36
CA THR A 137 1.62 -7.66 -3.75
C THR A 137 1.62 -6.32 -4.48
N LEU A 138 1.23 -5.23 -3.82
CA LEU A 138 1.31 -3.90 -4.41
C LEU A 138 2.75 -3.50 -4.70
N GLU A 139 3.66 -3.69 -3.74
CA GLU A 139 5.09 -3.38 -3.94
C GLU A 139 5.72 -4.25 -5.03
N THR A 140 5.42 -5.54 -5.08
CA THR A 140 5.97 -6.49 -6.07
C THR A 140 5.43 -6.20 -7.47
N GLU A 141 4.12 -5.95 -7.61
CA GLU A 141 3.52 -5.59 -8.89
C GLU A 141 3.98 -4.19 -9.34
N LEU A 142 4.14 -3.25 -8.41
CA LEU A 142 4.68 -1.94 -8.71
C LEU A 142 6.16 -2.05 -9.12
N GLU A 143 6.98 -2.80 -8.40
CA GLU A 143 8.39 -3.04 -8.72
C GLU A 143 8.53 -3.72 -10.08
N LYS A 144 7.71 -4.72 -10.38
CA LYS A 144 7.68 -5.40 -11.69
C LYS A 144 7.31 -4.43 -12.81
N ASN A 145 6.29 -3.59 -12.59
CA ASN A 145 5.90 -2.55 -13.55
C ASN A 145 7.00 -1.50 -13.72
N THR A 146 7.61 -1.04 -12.63
CA THR A 146 8.71 -0.07 -12.64
C THR A 146 9.93 -0.66 -13.33
N ASN A 147 10.33 -1.90 -13.04
CA ASN A 147 11.48 -2.56 -13.66
C ASN A 147 11.30 -2.74 -15.17
N SER A 148 10.07 -2.98 -15.63
CA SER A 148 9.74 -2.97 -17.05
C SER A 148 9.88 -1.58 -17.67
N VAL A 149 9.61 -0.51 -16.92
CA VAL A 149 9.69 0.90 -17.39
C VAL A 149 11.12 1.48 -17.35
N ILE A 150 12.01 0.99 -16.47
CA ILE A 150 13.42 1.39 -16.39
C ILE A 150 14.14 1.37 -17.76
N PRO A 151 14.07 0.31 -18.58
CA PRO A 151 14.73 0.30 -19.89
C PRO A 151 14.15 1.34 -20.86
N PHE A 152 12.84 1.60 -20.81
CA PHE A 152 12.21 2.64 -21.64
C PHE A 152 12.69 4.04 -21.24
N PHE A 153 12.92 4.29 -19.96
CA PHE A 153 13.49 5.56 -19.49
C PHE A 153 14.90 5.81 -20.04
N GLY A 154 15.74 4.78 -20.12
CA GLY A 154 17.06 4.88 -20.75
C GLY A 154 16.99 5.23 -22.24
N VAL A 155 16.05 4.61 -22.97
CA VAL A 155 15.85 4.88 -24.40
C VAL A 155 15.35 6.30 -24.65
N THR A 156 14.40 6.81 -23.85
CA THR A 156 13.89 8.18 -24.03
C THR A 156 14.96 9.23 -23.79
N VAL A 157 15.83 9.06 -22.78
CA VAL A 157 16.98 9.94 -22.53
C VAL A 157 17.95 9.90 -23.71
N ALA A 158 18.27 8.72 -24.25
CA ALA A 158 19.13 8.59 -25.42
C ALA A 158 18.55 9.30 -26.65
N VAL A 159 17.24 9.15 -26.90
CA VAL A 159 16.54 9.83 -28.00
C VAL A 159 16.53 11.35 -27.81
N MET A 160 16.29 11.85 -26.59
CA MET A 160 16.35 13.29 -26.30
C MET A 160 17.75 13.87 -26.55
N VAL A 161 18.82 13.17 -26.16
CA VAL A 161 20.21 13.58 -26.41
C VAL A 161 20.50 13.59 -27.92
N LEU A 162 20.15 12.52 -28.64
CA LEU A 162 20.36 12.42 -30.08
C LEU A 162 19.61 13.53 -30.84
N PHE A 163 18.33 13.75 -30.51
CA PHE A 163 17.52 14.80 -31.11
C PHE A 163 18.09 16.20 -30.85
N SER A 164 18.61 16.44 -29.64
CA SER A 164 19.28 17.70 -29.28
C SER A 164 20.57 17.89 -30.08
N VAL A 165 21.39 16.85 -30.23
CA VAL A 165 22.62 16.90 -31.04
C VAL A 165 22.31 17.18 -32.51
N VAL A 166 21.31 16.48 -33.08
CA VAL A 166 20.88 16.65 -34.48
C VAL A 166 20.31 18.05 -34.72
N THR A 167 19.49 18.57 -33.80
CA THR A 167 18.87 19.89 -33.93
C THR A 167 19.90 21.02 -33.72
N CYS A 168 20.92 20.80 -32.87
CA CYS A 168 22.02 21.75 -32.69
C CYS A 168 23.07 21.71 -33.82
N MET A 169 23.04 20.69 -34.70
CA MET A 169 23.76 20.70 -35.97
C MET A 169 23.00 21.53 -37.01
N MET A 170 23.17 22.85 -36.98
CA MET A 170 22.94 23.65 -38.20
C MET A 170 23.84 23.12 -39.33
N GLY A 171 23.31 23.00 -40.55
CA GLY A 171 23.88 22.30 -41.71
C GLY A 171 25.27 22.70 -42.22
N ASP A 172 26.06 23.45 -41.46
CA ASP A 172 27.48 23.72 -41.72
C ASP A 172 28.36 23.26 -40.52
N TRP A 173 29.18 22.25 -40.77
CA TRP A 173 30.07 21.59 -39.80
C TRP A 173 31.15 22.52 -39.23
N VAL A 174 31.50 23.62 -39.92
CA VAL A 174 32.61 24.51 -39.53
C VAL A 174 32.19 25.58 -38.51
N ARG A 175 30.89 25.85 -38.35
CA ARG A 175 30.39 26.94 -37.48
C ARG A 175 29.61 26.47 -36.25
N THR A 176 29.28 25.18 -36.18
CA THR A 176 28.47 24.61 -35.09
C THR A 176 29.34 24.11 -33.94
N LYS A 177 28.98 24.49 -32.71
CA LYS A 177 29.56 23.98 -31.46
C LYS A 177 28.54 23.06 -30.77
N PRO A 178 28.33 21.82 -31.26
CA PRO A 178 27.34 20.88 -30.70
C PRO A 178 27.59 20.57 -29.21
N TRP A 179 28.81 20.83 -28.74
CA TRP A 179 29.21 20.72 -27.34
C TRP A 179 28.40 21.61 -26.38
N LEU A 180 27.89 22.77 -26.84
CA LEU A 180 27.05 23.64 -26.03
C LEU A 180 25.69 23.00 -25.70
N GLY A 181 25.08 22.30 -26.67
CA GLY A 181 23.84 21.56 -26.47
C GLY A 181 24.04 20.36 -25.53
N LEU A 182 25.15 19.65 -25.68
CA LEU A 182 25.50 18.50 -24.84
C LEU A 182 25.66 18.91 -23.35
N MET A 183 26.35 20.02 -23.09
CA MET A 183 26.53 20.53 -21.72
C MET A 183 25.20 20.96 -21.07
N GLY A 184 24.24 21.44 -21.86
CA GLY A 184 22.89 21.74 -21.39
C GLY A 184 22.17 20.49 -20.87
N VAL A 185 22.23 19.38 -21.63
CA VAL A 185 21.59 18.11 -21.23
C VAL A 185 22.28 17.49 -20.00
N ILE A 186 23.61 17.56 -19.93
CA ILE A 186 24.38 17.08 -18.76
C ILE A 186 24.03 17.89 -17.51
N SER A 187 23.94 19.23 -17.61
CA SER A 187 23.57 20.10 -16.50
C SER A 187 22.16 19.80 -15.97
N ALA A 188 21.19 19.61 -16.87
CA ALA A 188 19.83 19.22 -16.50
C ALA A 188 19.79 17.85 -15.82
N GLY A 189 20.54 16.87 -16.33
CA GLY A 189 20.66 15.54 -15.70
C GLY A 189 21.27 15.60 -14.31
N LEU A 190 22.35 16.35 -14.13
CA LEU A 190 22.98 16.58 -12.83
C LEU A 190 22.02 17.28 -11.87
N ALA A 191 21.25 18.27 -12.32
CA ALA A 191 20.25 18.94 -11.51
C ALA A 191 19.19 17.95 -10.99
N CYS A 192 18.67 17.06 -11.84
CA CYS A 192 17.74 16.02 -11.42
C CYS A 192 18.37 15.06 -10.40
N VAL A 193 19.60 14.59 -10.64
CA VAL A 193 20.32 13.71 -9.71
C VAL A 193 20.55 14.39 -8.36
N THR A 194 20.89 15.69 -8.35
CA THR A 194 21.05 16.43 -7.09
C THR A 194 19.72 16.66 -6.37
N ALA A 195 18.64 17.00 -7.08
CA ALA A 195 17.33 17.22 -6.48
C ALA A 195 16.76 15.94 -5.84
N PHE A 196 16.87 14.80 -6.52
CA PHE A 196 16.38 13.51 -6.01
C PHE A 196 17.38 12.77 -5.13
N GLY A 197 18.69 12.93 -5.33
CA GLY A 197 19.74 12.19 -4.61
C GLY A 197 20.18 12.84 -3.29
N PHE A 198 20.13 14.17 -3.18
CA PHE A 198 20.53 14.88 -1.96
C PHE A 198 19.68 14.54 -0.71
N PRO A 199 18.37 14.25 -0.82
CA PRO A 199 17.57 13.77 0.31
C PRO A 199 17.95 12.36 0.82
N TYR A 200 18.57 11.50 0.01
CA TYR A 200 18.93 10.12 0.42
C TYR A 200 20.27 10.01 1.14
N ILE A 201 21.09 11.07 1.11
CA ILE A 201 22.29 11.13 1.93
C ILE A 201 21.83 11.38 3.38
N PRO A 202 22.19 10.52 4.35
CA PRO A 202 21.78 10.72 5.74
C PRO A 202 22.32 12.07 6.23
N TRP A 203 21.40 13.03 6.36
CA TRP A 203 21.62 14.37 6.92
C TRP A 203 22.13 14.36 8.37
N SER A 204 22.37 13.19 8.96
CA SER A 204 22.80 12.97 10.34
C SER A 204 24.27 13.32 10.63
N ARG A 205 25.06 13.78 9.65
CA ARG A 205 26.47 14.21 9.85
C ARG A 205 26.76 15.68 9.57
N ILE A 206 25.75 16.52 9.34
CA ILE A 206 25.98 17.96 9.21
C ILE A 206 25.68 18.63 10.55
N HIS A 207 26.74 18.94 11.31
CA HIS A 207 26.66 19.85 12.44
C HIS A 207 26.35 21.26 11.90
N TRP A 208 25.07 21.59 11.78
CA TRP A 208 24.64 22.97 11.52
C TRP A 208 24.95 23.82 12.75
N ASN A 209 26.01 24.61 12.67
CA ASN A 209 26.29 25.68 13.62
C ASN A 209 25.14 26.72 13.52
N GLN A 210 24.55 27.11 14.64
CA GLN A 210 23.30 27.90 14.72
C GLN A 210 23.44 29.39 14.36
N HIS A 211 24.02 29.74 13.21
CA HIS A 211 23.95 31.10 12.68
C HIS A 211 23.58 31.09 11.20
N GLY A 212 22.27 31.14 10.94
CA GLY A 212 21.73 31.17 9.58
C GLY A 212 20.36 30.52 9.45
N ARG A 213 19.41 30.89 10.31
CA ARG A 213 18.00 30.50 10.15
C ARG A 213 17.39 31.31 9.00
N SER A 214 17.48 30.78 7.78
CA SER A 214 16.53 31.06 6.69
C SER A 214 16.77 30.08 5.54
N VAL A 215 16.39 28.83 5.73
CA VAL A 215 16.03 27.96 4.60
C VAL A 215 14.50 27.98 4.54
N PRO A 216 13.87 28.58 3.51
CA PRO A 216 12.43 28.59 3.38
C PRO A 216 11.99 27.23 2.84
N TYR A 217 11.80 26.25 3.74
CA TYR A 217 10.93 25.11 3.49
C TYR A 217 9.55 25.43 4.05
N ALA A 218 8.75 26.09 3.24
CA ALA A 218 7.30 26.18 3.43
C ALA A 218 6.64 26.11 2.05
N GLY A 219 6.63 24.90 1.49
CA GLY A 219 5.76 24.52 0.39
C GLY A 219 5.04 23.24 0.81
N TYR A 220 4.15 23.37 1.80
CA TYR A 220 3.22 22.31 2.16
C TYR A 220 2.22 22.08 1.01
N TRP A 221 1.87 20.81 0.89
CA TRP A 221 0.96 20.15 -0.04
C TRP A 221 -0.48 20.70 -0.12
N TYR A 222 -1.20 20.17 -1.13
CA TYR A 222 -2.66 20.10 -1.35
C TYR A 222 -3.33 21.17 -2.23
N ARG A 223 -3.61 20.80 -3.47
CA ARG A 223 -4.98 20.53 -3.95
C ARG A 223 -4.95 19.46 -5.04
#